data_AF-A0AAW4V9K7-F1
#
_entry.id   AF-A0AAW4V9K7-F1
#
_cell.length_a   1.000
_cell.length_b   1.000
_cell.length_c   1.000
_cell.angle_alpha   90.00
_cell.angle_beta   90.00
_cell.angle_gamma   90.00
#
_symmetry.space_group_name_H-M   'P 1'
#
loop_
_entity.id
_entity.type
_entity.pdbx_description
1 polymer ?
#
loop_
_entity_poly.entity_id
_entity_poly.type
_entity_poly.pdbx_seq_one_letter_code
_entity_poly.pdbx_strand_id
1 'polypeptide(L)'
;MIIERKEYLNKLITWKDKQLIKIVTINFEDLDYEELTNYKKLYNYLKEKLIPNKMTYIFLDESQNVDQFPKVLDSLYIKDNVDIYVTGSNAYMLSSEIATMISRRYIQIEMLPLSFKEYMESTGNMNDRGIKYTEYLQNSSFPYALQLKNQPDEIRDTLKVFIIQLL
;
A
#
# COMPACT_ATOMS: atom_id res chain seq x y z
N MET A 1 6.63 -24.63 2.64
CA MET A 1 5.54 -24.92 1.69
C MET A 1 5.25 -23.62 0.96
N ILE A 2 5.63 -23.49 -0.30
CA ILE A 2 5.43 -22.25 -1.07
C ILE A 2 4.05 -22.37 -1.72
N ILE A 3 3.10 -21.55 -1.29
CA ILE A 3 1.77 -21.46 -1.90
C ILE A 3 1.87 -20.47 -3.05
N GLU A 4 1.36 -20.81 -4.23
CA GLU A 4 1.31 -19.86 -5.33
C GLU A 4 0.36 -18.70 -5.02
N ARG A 5 0.71 -17.47 -5.41
CA ARG A 5 -0.07 -16.24 -5.15
C ARG A 5 -1.55 -16.41 -5.52
N LYS A 6 -1.84 -17.04 -6.66
CA LYS A 6 -3.21 -17.26 -7.14
C LYS A 6 -4.01 -18.16 -6.20
N GLU A 7 -3.38 -19.22 -5.68
CA GLU A 7 -4.01 -20.14 -4.74
C GLU A 7 -4.27 -19.48 -3.38
N TYR A 8 -3.32 -18.67 -2.90
CA TYR A 8 -3.48 -17.87 -1.68
C TYR A 8 -4.63 -16.86 -1.79
N LEU A 9 -4.69 -16.11 -2.90
CA LEU A 9 -5.77 -15.15 -3.15
C LEU A 9 -7.14 -15.84 -3.21
N ASN A 10 -7.24 -17.00 -3.87
CA ASN A 10 -8.48 -17.77 -3.91
C ASN A 10 -8.92 -18.26 -2.51
N LYS A 11 -7.98 -18.63 -1.64
CA LYS A 11 -8.27 -18.99 -0.24
C LYS A 11 -8.83 -17.79 0.53
N LEU A 12 -8.21 -16.61 0.40
CA LEU A 12 -8.70 -15.39 1.04
C LEU A 12 -10.11 -15.01 0.58
N ILE A 13 -10.39 -15.07 -0.73
CA ILE A 13 -11.72 -14.82 -1.29
C ILE A 13 -12.73 -15.82 -0.70
N THR A 14 -12.40 -17.11 -0.70
CA THR A 14 -13.25 -18.15 -0.13
C THR A 14 -13.53 -17.93 1.37
N TRP A 15 -12.52 -17.52 2.14
CA TRP A 15 -12.69 -17.22 3.56
C TRP A 15 -13.52 -15.99 3.81
N LYS A 16 -13.40 -14.96 2.96
CA LYS A 16 -14.28 -13.78 2.97
C LYS A 16 -15.73 -14.19 2.70
N ASP A 17 -15.98 -14.99 1.67
CA ASP A 17 -17.33 -15.43 1.28
C ASP A 17 -17.99 -16.31 2.36
N LYS A 18 -17.20 -17.17 3.00
CA LYS A 18 -17.63 -17.97 4.16
C LYS A 18 -17.72 -17.17 5.46
N GLN A 19 -17.48 -15.86 5.42
CA GLN A 19 -17.43 -14.98 6.58
C GLN A 19 -16.51 -15.49 7.70
N LEU A 20 -15.41 -16.18 7.36
CA LEU A 20 -14.40 -16.62 8.32
C LEU A 20 -13.46 -15.48 8.70
N ILE A 21 -13.29 -14.51 7.80
CA ILE A 21 -12.50 -13.31 8.02
C ILE A 21 -13.36 -12.07 7.74
N LYS A 22 -12.97 -10.93 8.28
CA LYS A 22 -13.53 -9.64 7.94
C LYS A 22 -12.45 -8.79 7.28
N ILE A 23 -12.83 -8.07 6.24
CA ILE A 23 -11.95 -7.13 5.55
C ILE A 23 -12.60 -5.76 5.63
N VAL A 24 -11.85 -4.77 6.07
CA VAL A 24 -12.22 -3.36 6.09
C VAL A 24 -11.19 -2.62 5.25
N THR A 25 -11.63 -1.86 4.26
CA THR A 25 -10.77 -1.05 3.41
C THR A 25 -11.27 0.38 3.44
N ILE A 26 -10.36 1.34 3.62
CA ILE A 26 -10.63 2.77 3.61
C ILE A 26 -9.53 3.43 2.78
N ASN A 27 -9.91 4.29 1.83
CA ASN A 27 -9.00 5.20 1.16
C ASN A 27 -9.37 6.62 1.59
N PHE A 28 -8.44 7.35 2.19
CA PHE A 28 -8.71 8.66 2.79
C PHE A 28 -8.72 9.82 1.79
N GLU A 29 -8.49 9.59 0.50
CA GLU A 29 -8.73 10.56 -0.58
C GLU A 29 -10.18 10.50 -1.09
N ASP A 30 -10.89 9.41 -0.82
CA ASP A 30 -12.31 9.29 -1.14
C ASP A 30 -13.13 10.17 -0.18
N LEU A 31 -13.88 11.11 -0.75
CA LEU A 31 -14.71 12.06 -0.01
C LEU A 31 -15.77 11.37 0.85
N ASP A 32 -16.21 10.16 0.50
CA ASP A 32 -17.13 9.37 1.32
C ASP A 32 -16.53 9.04 2.71
N TYR A 33 -15.21 9.11 2.85
CA TYR A 33 -14.48 8.90 4.11
C TYR A 33 -13.85 10.17 4.68
N GLU A 34 -14.17 11.36 4.17
CA GLU A 34 -13.60 12.63 4.64
C GLU A 34 -13.77 12.80 6.15
N GLU A 35 -14.92 12.41 6.71
CA GLU A 35 -15.14 12.48 8.16
C GLU A 35 -14.22 11.55 8.98
N LEU A 36 -13.72 10.47 8.37
CA LEU A 36 -12.82 9.51 9.00
C LEU A 36 -11.37 10.00 9.00
N THR A 37 -11.06 11.16 8.43
CA THR A 37 -9.77 11.84 8.64
C THR A 37 -9.60 12.32 10.09
N ASN A 38 -10.69 12.38 10.86
CA ASN A 38 -10.63 12.58 12.31
C ASN A 38 -10.35 11.27 13.06
N TYR A 39 -9.24 11.16 13.80
CA TYR A 39 -8.81 9.91 14.44
C TYR A 39 -9.82 9.30 15.41
N LYS A 40 -10.63 10.12 16.10
CA LYS A 40 -11.65 9.60 17.02
C LYS A 40 -12.79 8.98 16.25
N LYS A 41 -13.23 9.63 15.17
CA LYS A 41 -14.26 9.10 14.27
C LYS A 41 -13.76 7.81 13.61
N LEU A 42 -12.53 7.80 13.10
CA LEU A 42 -11.89 6.62 12.52
C LEU A 42 -11.83 5.46 13.52
N TYR A 43 -11.32 5.70 14.72
CA TYR A 43 -11.20 4.65 15.73
C TYR A 43 -12.57 4.05 16.09
N ASN A 44 -13.59 4.89 16.30
CA ASN A 44 -14.94 4.41 16.60
C ASN A 44 -15.50 3.58 15.44
N TYR A 45 -15.36 4.07 14.21
CA TYR A 45 -15.79 3.37 12.99
C TYR A 45 -15.12 1.99 12.85
N LEU A 46 -13.80 1.91 13.05
CA LEU A 46 -13.07 0.65 12.96
C LEU A 46 -13.43 -0.30 14.12
N LYS A 47 -13.58 0.24 15.34
CA LYS A 47 -13.96 -0.53 16.53
C LYS A 47 -15.32 -1.21 16.35
N GLU A 48 -16.32 -0.51 15.81
CA GLU A 48 -17.65 -1.08 15.55
C GLU A 48 -17.63 -2.19 14.50
N LYS A 49 -16.60 -2.23 13.66
CA LYS A 49 -16.40 -3.30 12.69
C LYS A 49 -15.68 -4.51 13.26
N LEU A 50 -15.07 -4.46 14.44
CA LEU A 50 -14.42 -5.64 15.03
C LEU A 50 -15.47 -6.67 15.44
N ILE A 51 -15.22 -7.94 15.12
CA ILE A 51 -16.09 -9.05 15.50
C ILE A 51 -15.33 -9.94 16.48
N PRO A 52 -15.88 -10.24 17.68
CA PRO A 52 -15.23 -11.12 18.64
C PRO A 52 -14.83 -12.46 18.02
N ASN A 53 -13.62 -12.94 18.33
CA ASN A 53 -13.04 -14.21 17.87
C ASN A 53 -12.97 -14.39 16.34
N LYS A 54 -12.98 -13.28 15.58
CA LYS A 54 -12.89 -13.32 14.13
C LYS A 54 -11.82 -12.36 13.62
N MET A 55 -10.89 -12.90 12.83
CA MET A 55 -9.80 -12.12 12.24
C MET A 55 -10.33 -11.00 11.36
N THR A 56 -9.90 -9.78 11.66
CA THR A 56 -10.24 -8.57 10.92
C THR A 56 -8.99 -7.96 10.31
N TYR A 57 -8.93 -7.98 8.99
CA TYR A 57 -7.89 -7.32 8.20
C TYR A 57 -8.34 -5.89 7.86
N ILE A 58 -7.53 -4.91 8.23
CA ILE A 58 -7.81 -3.49 8.01
C ILE A 58 -6.78 -2.93 7.05
N PHE A 59 -7.23 -2.41 5.90
CA PHE A 59 -6.40 -1.77 4.89
C PHE A 59 -6.74 -0.27 4.87
N LEU A 60 -5.74 0.55 5.19
CA LEU A 60 -5.88 2.00 5.32
C LEU A 60 -4.95 2.67 4.31
N ASP A 61 -5.55 3.31 3.32
CA ASP A 61 -4.85 3.92 2.21
C ASP A 61 -4.81 5.43 2.34
N GLU A 62 -3.64 6.03 2.10
CA GLU A 62 -3.33 7.44 2.28
C GLU A 62 -3.54 7.95 3.72
N SER A 63 -3.07 7.17 4.70
CA SER A 63 -3.32 7.46 6.13
C SER A 63 -2.63 8.72 6.66
N GLN A 64 -1.71 9.34 5.93
CA GLN A 64 -1.18 10.66 6.27
C GLN A 64 -2.27 11.74 6.33
N ASN A 65 -3.42 11.50 5.70
CA ASN A 65 -4.57 12.41 5.73
C ASN A 65 -5.35 12.33 7.06
N VAL A 66 -5.02 11.39 7.95
CA VAL A 66 -5.68 11.25 9.25
C VAL A 66 -4.89 11.98 10.32
N ASP A 67 -5.54 12.89 11.04
CA ASP A 67 -4.90 13.59 12.16
C ASP A 67 -4.51 12.60 13.26
N GLN A 68 -3.38 12.79 13.95
CA GLN A 68 -2.96 11.94 15.08
C GLN A 68 -3.07 10.41 14.85
N PHE A 69 -2.92 9.96 13.60
CA PHE A 69 -3.10 8.56 13.18
C PHE A 69 -2.40 7.50 14.05
N PRO A 70 -1.16 7.73 14.57
CA PRO A 70 -0.49 6.77 15.46
C PRO A 70 -1.33 6.36 16.68
N LYS A 71 -2.18 7.25 17.22
CA LYS A 71 -3.07 6.91 18.34
C LYS A 71 -4.09 5.84 17.99
N VAL A 72 -4.57 5.82 16.73
CA VAL A 72 -5.50 4.81 16.23
C VAL A 72 -4.80 3.47 16.12
N LEU A 73 -3.58 3.46 15.58
CA LEU A 73 -2.74 2.26 15.49
C LEU A 73 -2.46 1.68 16.87
N ASP A 74 -1.99 2.49 17.82
CA ASP A 74 -1.72 2.04 19.20
C ASP A 74 -2.96 1.41 19.86
N SER A 75 -4.14 1.99 19.61
CA SER A 75 -5.40 1.53 20.19
C SER A 75 -5.91 0.24 19.56
N LEU A 76 -5.68 0.04 18.26
CA LEU A 76 -6.07 -1.18 17.54
C LEU A 76 -5.08 -2.31 17.74
N TYR A 77 -3.80 -2.01 17.93
CA TYR A 77 -2.73 -3.00 18.15
C TYR A 77 -2.98 -3.87 19.38
N ILE A 78 -3.58 -3.32 20.44
CA ILE A 78 -3.93 -4.07 21.65
C ILE A 78 -5.21 -4.91 21.51
N LYS A 79 -5.82 -4.96 20.32
CA LYS A 79 -7.03 -5.75 20.07
C LYS A 79 -6.65 -7.12 19.51
N ASP A 80 -7.30 -8.16 20.04
CA ASP A 80 -7.13 -9.50 19.52
C ASP A 80 -7.74 -9.63 18.12
N ASN A 81 -7.11 -10.47 17.28
CA ASN A 81 -7.60 -10.81 15.94
C ASN A 81 -7.73 -9.60 14.98
N VAL A 82 -6.76 -8.68 15.04
CA VAL A 82 -6.69 -7.51 14.15
C VAL A 82 -5.32 -7.48 13.48
N ASP A 83 -5.31 -7.44 12.14
CA ASP A 83 -4.12 -7.19 11.33
C ASP A 83 -4.33 -5.90 10.52
N ILE A 84 -3.37 -4.98 10.58
CA ILE A 84 -3.47 -3.63 10.01
C ILE A 84 -2.41 -3.45 8.94
N TYR A 85 -2.84 -3.00 7.77
CA TYR A 85 -2.01 -2.65 6.63
C TYR A 85 -2.25 -1.19 6.29
N VAL A 86 -1.18 -0.46 6.09
CA VAL A 86 -1.23 0.98 5.89
C VAL A 86 -0.36 1.36 4.70
N THR A 87 -0.87 2.23 3.86
CA THR A 87 -0.15 2.86 2.74
C THR A 87 -0.20 4.37 2.88
N GLY A 88 0.78 5.03 2.28
CA GLY A 88 0.86 6.48 2.22
C GLY A 88 1.91 6.89 1.21
N SER A 89 1.56 7.83 0.35
CA SER A 89 2.40 8.26 -0.76
C SER A 89 3.51 9.24 -0.35
N ASN A 90 3.37 9.88 0.81
CA ASN A 90 4.30 10.90 1.30
C ASN A 90 5.33 10.31 2.28
N ALA A 91 6.60 10.70 2.12
CA ALA A 91 7.70 10.36 3.03
C ALA A 91 7.43 10.78 4.49
N TYR A 92 6.51 11.71 4.75
CA TYR A 92 6.10 12.13 6.10
C TYR A 92 5.55 10.99 6.97
N MET A 93 4.81 10.05 6.37
CA MET A 93 4.31 8.83 7.05
C MET A 93 5.44 7.94 7.58
N LEU A 94 6.61 8.02 6.96
CA LEU A 94 7.82 7.26 7.30
C LEU A 94 8.89 8.14 7.94
N SER A 95 8.56 9.39 8.28
CA SER A 95 9.48 10.28 8.98
C SER A 95 9.89 9.64 10.31
N SER A 96 11.12 9.90 10.72
CA SER A 96 11.72 9.35 11.94
C SER A 96 10.83 9.57 13.18
N GLU A 97 9.98 10.59 13.18
CA GLU A 97 9.00 10.88 14.24
C GLU A 97 7.89 9.81 14.33
N ILE A 98 7.26 9.45 13.21
CA ILE A 98 6.22 8.39 13.16
C ILE A 98 6.86 7.02 13.48
N ALA A 99 8.02 6.73 12.89
CA ALA A 99 8.76 5.49 13.14
C ALA A 99 9.16 5.33 14.63
N THR A 100 9.52 6.44 15.28
CA THR A 100 9.85 6.46 16.72
C THR A 100 8.59 6.26 17.57
N MET A 101 7.46 6.86 17.21
CA MET A 101 6.19 6.70 17.93
C MET A 101 5.65 5.26 17.84
N ILE A 102 5.77 4.58 16.69
CA ILE A 102 5.25 3.22 16.49
C ILE A 102 6.27 2.13 16.91
N SER A 103 7.39 2.53 17.53
CA SER A 103 8.32 1.71 18.34
C SER A 103 8.49 0.24 17.94
N ARG A 104 9.17 -0.08 16.83
CA ARG A 104 9.50 -1.46 16.40
C ARG A 104 8.31 -2.45 16.25
N ARG A 105 7.06 -2.01 16.38
CA ARG A 105 5.86 -2.88 16.37
C ARG A 105 5.26 -3.05 14.97
N TYR A 106 5.97 -2.62 13.94
CA TYR A 106 5.52 -2.68 12.56
C TYR A 106 6.64 -3.20 11.66
N ILE A 107 6.24 -3.75 10.52
CA ILE A 107 7.15 -4.12 9.44
C ILE A 107 7.00 -3.05 8.37
N GLN A 108 8.08 -2.32 8.11
CA GLN A 108 8.14 -1.36 7.02
C GLN A 108 8.47 -2.09 5.71
N ILE A 109 7.69 -1.80 4.67
CA ILE A 109 7.98 -2.26 3.31
C ILE A 109 8.12 -1.00 2.45
N GLU A 110 9.36 -0.68 2.09
CA GLU A 110 9.64 0.42 1.17
C GLU A 110 9.40 -0.04 -0.27
N MET A 111 8.49 0.63 -0.96
CA MET A 111 8.21 0.38 -2.37
C MET A 111 9.12 1.26 -3.22
N LEU A 112 10.24 0.68 -3.69
CA LEU A 112 11.17 1.35 -4.60
C LEU A 112 10.79 1.08 -6.07
N PRO A 113 11.20 1.96 -7.00
CA PRO A 113 11.17 1.63 -8.43
C PRO A 113 12.01 0.38 -8.70
N LEU A 114 11.72 -0.30 -9.81
CA LEU A 114 12.46 -1.49 -10.21
C LEU A 114 13.93 -1.13 -10.41
N SER A 115 14.82 -1.98 -9.90
CA SER A 115 16.21 -1.95 -10.33
C SER A 115 16.32 -2.25 -11.83
N PHE A 116 17.40 -1.83 -12.47
CA PHE A 116 17.62 -2.13 -13.89
C PHE A 116 17.58 -3.64 -14.18
N LYS A 117 18.04 -4.47 -13.24
CA LYS A 117 17.96 -5.92 -13.36
C LYS A 117 16.51 -6.41 -13.37
N GLU A 118 15.70 -5.97 -12.42
CA GLU A 118 14.27 -6.34 -12.34
C GLU A 118 13.50 -5.81 -13.56
N TYR A 119 13.85 -4.62 -14.05
CA TYR A 119 13.34 -4.10 -15.31
C TYR A 119 13.65 -5.04 -16.48
N MET A 120 14.90 -5.48 -16.64
CA MET A 120 15.25 -6.43 -17.70
C MET A 120 14.50 -7.76 -17.56
N GLU A 121 14.36 -8.29 -16.35
CA GLU A 121 13.57 -9.50 -16.08
C GLU A 121 12.11 -9.32 -16.49
N SER A 122 11.52 -8.15 -16.21
CA SER A 122 10.14 -7.83 -16.61
C SER A 122 9.93 -7.78 -18.13
N THR A 123 10.98 -7.50 -18.91
CA THR A 123 10.91 -7.44 -20.38
C THR A 123 10.93 -8.82 -21.06
N GLY A 124 11.06 -9.90 -20.28
CA GLY A 124 11.01 -11.27 -20.78
C GLY A 124 12.31 -11.82 -21.37
N ASN A 125 13.39 -11.04 -21.45
CA ASN A 125 14.72 -11.54 -21.78
C ASN A 125 15.84 -10.61 -21.25
N MET A 126 17.07 -11.13 -21.18
CA MET A 126 18.25 -10.39 -20.66
C MET A 126 19.15 -9.81 -21.76
N ASN A 127 18.68 -9.79 -23.01
CA ASN A 127 19.41 -9.30 -24.18
C ASN A 127 19.19 -7.78 -24.37
N ASP A 128 19.92 -7.19 -25.32
CA ASP A 128 19.78 -5.78 -25.75
C ASP A 128 19.90 -4.76 -24.63
N ARG A 129 20.85 -5.01 -23.71
CA ARG A 129 21.04 -4.19 -22.50
C ARG A 129 21.19 -2.70 -22.79
N GLY A 130 21.89 -2.34 -23.87
CA GLY A 130 22.07 -0.94 -24.25
C GLY A 130 20.74 -0.24 -24.55
N ILE A 131 19.90 -0.87 -25.39
CA ILE A 131 18.57 -0.36 -25.74
C ILE A 131 17.68 -0.28 -24.50
N LYS A 132 17.64 -1.36 -23.69
CA LYS A 132 16.83 -1.42 -22.48
C LYS A 132 17.27 -0.43 -21.41
N TYR A 133 18.56 -0.13 -21.32
CA TYR A 133 19.06 0.89 -20.41
C TYR A 133 18.58 2.28 -20.83
N THR A 134 18.60 2.58 -22.13
CA THR A 134 17.99 3.81 -22.65
C THR A 134 16.49 3.86 -22.38
N GLU A 135 15.75 2.77 -22.63
CA GLU A 135 14.31 2.69 -22.32
C GLU A 135 14.03 2.86 -20.83
N TYR A 136 14.82 2.25 -19.95
CA TYR A 136 14.70 2.38 -18.49
C TYR A 136 14.83 3.84 -18.04
N LEU A 137 15.77 4.59 -18.62
CA LEU A 137 15.98 6.00 -18.30
C LEU A 137 14.90 6.92 -18.90
N GLN A 138 14.36 6.58 -20.08
CA GLN A 138 13.39 7.42 -20.80
C GLN A 138 11.93 7.14 -20.42
N ASN A 139 11.58 5.87 -20.23
CA ASN A 139 10.21 5.41 -20.02
C ASN A 139 9.89 5.12 -18.54
N SER A 140 10.89 5.22 -17.66
CA SER A 140 10.82 5.00 -16.21
C SER A 140 11.04 3.56 -15.73
N SER A 141 11.46 3.49 -14.47
CA SER A 141 11.66 2.29 -13.66
C SER A 141 10.46 1.91 -12.80
N PHE A 142 9.40 2.73 -12.76
CA PHE A 142 8.21 2.41 -11.98
C PHE A 142 7.45 1.20 -12.55
N PRO A 143 7.01 0.23 -11.71
CA PRO A 143 6.32 -0.97 -12.19
C PRO A 143 5.10 -0.69 -13.08
N TYR A 144 4.32 0.35 -12.77
CA TYR A 144 3.13 0.71 -13.54
C TYR A 144 3.47 1.26 -14.94
N ALA A 145 4.59 1.99 -15.08
CA ALA A 145 5.03 2.52 -16.36
C ALA A 145 5.37 1.42 -17.38
N LEU A 146 5.71 0.21 -16.92
CA LEU A 146 5.90 -0.96 -17.79
C LEU A 146 4.64 -1.36 -18.56
N GLN A 147 3.45 -1.08 -18.00
CA GLN A 147 2.17 -1.38 -18.64
C GLN A 147 1.83 -0.36 -19.74
N LEU A 148 2.37 0.85 -19.63
CA LEU A 148 2.15 1.97 -20.56
C LEU A 148 3.16 1.99 -21.71
N LYS A 149 3.74 0.83 -22.04
CA LYS A 149 4.80 0.74 -23.05
C LYS A 149 4.31 1.31 -24.39
N ASN A 150 5.06 2.29 -24.92
CA ASN A 150 4.76 3.07 -26.13
C ASN A 150 3.71 4.19 -25.99
N GLN A 151 3.33 4.58 -24.77
CA GLN A 151 2.50 5.76 -24.49
C GLN A 151 3.31 6.83 -23.75
N PRO A 152 4.23 7.54 -24.43
CA PRO A 152 5.19 8.43 -23.79
C PRO A 152 4.53 9.61 -23.05
N ASP A 153 3.40 10.10 -23.53
CA ASP A 153 2.66 11.19 -22.88
C ASP A 153 1.98 10.72 -21.58
N GLU A 154 1.39 9.52 -21.58
CA GLU A 154 0.76 8.91 -20.38
C GLU A 154 1.79 8.55 -19.32
N ILE A 155 2.96 8.05 -19.73
CA ILE A 155 4.10 7.84 -18.84
C ILE A 155 4.51 9.18 -18.21
N ARG A 156 4.68 10.22 -19.03
CA ARG A 156 5.12 11.53 -18.54
C ARG A 156 4.13 12.13 -17.54
N ASP A 157 2.83 12.00 -17.79
CA ASP A 157 1.80 12.53 -16.89
C ASP A 157 1.69 11.71 -15.61
N THR A 158 1.83 10.39 -15.68
CA THR A 158 1.95 9.50 -14.52
C THR A 158 3.15 9.91 -13.65
N LEU A 159 4.32 10.11 -14.26
CA LEU A 159 5.55 10.47 -13.53
C LEU A 159 5.50 11.87 -12.92
N LYS A 160 4.82 12.84 -13.55
CA LYS A 160 4.62 14.17 -12.94
C LYS A 160 3.83 14.07 -11.64
N VAL A 161 2.79 13.23 -11.60
CA VAL A 161 1.99 13.00 -10.40
C VAL A 161 2.86 12.36 -9.31
N PHE A 162 3.60 11.30 -9.64
CA PHE A 162 4.47 10.63 -8.66
C PHE A 162 5.64 11.51 -8.15
N ILE A 163 6.24 12.34 -9.00
CA ILE A 163 7.33 13.26 -8.58
C ILE A 163 6.80 14.33 -7.61
N ILE A 164 5.60 14.87 -7.87
CA ILE A 164 4.96 15.84 -6.96
C ILE A 164 4.61 15.18 -5.63
N GLN A 165 4.26 13.89 -5.64
CA GLN A 165 3.87 13.15 -4.44
C GLN A 165 5.07 12.70 -3.58
N LEU A 166 6.27 12.65 -4.17
CA LEU A 166 7.55 12.34 -3.50
C LEU A 166 8.31 13.57 -2.99
N LEU A 167 7.95 14.79 -3.39
CA LEU A 167 8.56 16.07 -2.97
C LEU A 167 7.69 16.79 -1.92
#